data_AF-A0A3M1THJ4-F1
#
_entry.id   AF-A0A3M1THJ4-F1
#
_cell.length_a   1.000
_cell.length_b   1.000
_cell.length_c   1.000
_cell.angle_alpha   90.00
_cell.angle_beta   90.00
_cell.angle_gamma   90.00
#
_symmetry.space_group_name_H-M   'P 1'
#
loop_
_entity.id
_entity.type
_entity.pdbx_description
1 polymer ?
#
loop_
_entity_poly.entity_id
_entity_poly.type
_entity_poly.pdbx_seq_one_letter_code
_entity_poly.pdbx_strand_id
1 'polypeptide(L)'
;MTTDYLLFVHGVNVRERLENEQQKTYRYADSLFDLIQREVPSLQLRKVPLYWANVSEAVLRDFQPSITNASAWQQFWYKDFRTQQLLPFTGDAALYISRHVGSLAVEQLKEQAFSMLTGYQPDDRLHLVTHSWGTVILFDMLFASRWDDPDIPGHQSVQDIRRNLFGVPPGEPEGIRLASINTMGSPLAMFSLITLIGRFNEGSSHDISPKLENLLANLTRDGNKIPWQNFVHPGDPIALPLEKVVPILVDRSERYIDIQDILVLGSGWLEMLAKPLKSSFLSLVNGGNAHNSYWNSLEVARAISKIILTTSL
;
A
#
# COMPACT_ATOMS: atom_id res chain seq x y z
N MET A 1 -4.11 -3.35 -28.34
CA MET A 1 -3.37 -4.25 -27.43
C MET A 1 -3.86 -3.96 -26.04
N THR A 2 -4.09 -4.99 -25.23
CA THR A 2 -4.45 -4.86 -23.83
C THR A 2 -3.34 -4.14 -23.06
N THR A 3 -3.71 -3.15 -22.25
CA THR A 3 -2.80 -2.42 -21.36
C THR A 3 -2.90 -2.95 -19.93
N ASP A 4 -1.74 -3.19 -19.32
CA ASP A 4 -1.59 -3.55 -17.91
C ASP A 4 -1.19 -2.32 -17.10
N TYR A 5 -2.11 -1.81 -16.31
CA TYR A 5 -1.88 -0.68 -15.41
C TYR A 5 -1.32 -1.19 -14.09
N LEU A 6 -0.11 -0.77 -13.74
CA LEU A 6 0.51 -1.06 -12.45
C LEU A 6 0.34 0.16 -11.54
N LEU A 7 -0.60 0.06 -10.61
CA LEU A 7 -0.91 1.11 -9.65
C LEU A 7 -0.06 0.92 -8.40
N PHE A 8 0.84 1.86 -8.17
CA PHE A 8 1.75 1.86 -7.03
C PHE A 8 1.23 2.77 -5.93
N VAL A 9 1.26 2.29 -4.69
CA VAL A 9 0.98 3.10 -3.50
C VAL A 9 2.10 2.90 -2.49
N HIS A 10 2.82 3.97 -2.18
CA HIS A 10 3.92 3.95 -1.22
C HIS A 10 3.43 4.10 0.23
N GLY A 11 4.27 3.68 1.19
CA GLY A 11 4.01 3.87 2.61
C GLY A 11 4.52 5.18 3.19
N VAL A 12 4.83 5.17 4.47
CA VAL A 12 5.34 6.34 5.19
C VAL A 12 6.82 6.60 4.90
N ASN A 13 7.29 7.80 5.25
CA ASN A 13 8.69 8.20 5.10
C ASN A 13 9.27 8.04 3.68
N VAL A 14 8.41 8.13 2.66
CA VAL A 14 8.83 8.30 1.27
C VAL A 14 8.73 9.77 0.94
N ARG A 15 9.82 10.39 0.48
CA ARG A 15 9.86 11.80 0.11
C ARG A 15 10.47 11.93 -1.27
N GLU A 16 9.85 12.75 -2.10
CA GLU A 16 10.29 13.04 -3.46
C GLU A 16 11.05 14.36 -3.50
N ARG A 17 11.76 14.61 -4.60
CA ARG A 17 12.30 15.96 -4.83
C ARG A 17 11.14 16.92 -5.05
N LEU A 18 11.24 18.14 -4.53
CA LEU A 18 10.22 19.19 -4.69
C LEU A 18 9.81 19.40 -6.17
N GLU A 19 10.77 19.30 -7.10
CA GLU A 19 10.50 19.37 -8.54
C GLU A 19 9.56 18.25 -9.00
N ASN A 20 9.79 17.00 -8.56
CA ASN A 20 8.95 15.86 -8.90
C ASN A 20 7.54 16.03 -8.33
N GLU A 21 7.41 16.60 -7.13
CA GLU A 21 6.12 16.86 -6.51
C GLU A 21 5.31 17.91 -7.28
N GLN A 22 5.96 19.02 -7.65
CA GLN A 22 5.35 20.10 -8.41
C GLN A 22 4.92 19.65 -9.81
N GLN A 23 5.72 18.80 -10.45
CA GLN A 23 5.45 18.28 -11.79
C GLN A 23 4.61 16.99 -11.78
N LYS A 24 4.28 16.43 -10.61
CA LYS A 24 3.61 15.14 -10.44
C LYS A 24 4.35 13.97 -11.15
N THR A 25 5.68 14.00 -11.14
CA THR A 25 6.59 13.03 -11.79
C THR A 25 7.28 12.12 -10.77
N TYR A 26 6.48 11.40 -9.99
CA TYR A 26 6.97 10.54 -8.89
C TYR A 26 7.80 9.35 -9.37
N ARG A 27 8.91 9.09 -8.69
CA ARG A 27 9.99 8.17 -9.08
C ARG A 27 10.21 7.01 -8.13
N TYR A 28 9.61 7.02 -6.94
CA TYR A 28 9.81 5.99 -5.92
C TYR A 28 9.59 4.54 -6.43
N ALA A 29 8.73 4.35 -7.44
CA ALA A 29 8.41 3.04 -8.03
C ALA A 29 9.21 2.71 -9.31
N ASP A 30 10.06 3.62 -9.81
CA ASP A 30 10.76 3.49 -11.10
C ASP A 30 11.53 2.16 -11.19
N SER A 31 12.33 1.87 -10.16
CA SER A 31 13.22 0.70 -10.16
C SER A 31 12.45 -0.62 -10.28
N LEU A 32 11.40 -0.79 -9.47
CA LEU A 32 10.56 -1.99 -9.52
C LEU A 32 9.82 -2.09 -10.86
N PHE A 33 9.25 -0.99 -11.35
CA PHE A 33 8.55 -0.96 -12.62
C PHE A 33 9.47 -1.34 -13.80
N ASP A 34 10.68 -0.79 -13.84
CA ASP A 34 11.67 -1.09 -14.88
C ASP A 34 12.09 -2.57 -14.85
N LEU A 35 12.24 -3.16 -13.66
CA LEU A 35 12.52 -4.58 -13.51
C LEU A 35 11.36 -5.44 -14.02
N ILE A 36 10.11 -5.09 -13.68
CA ILE A 36 8.92 -5.80 -14.18
C ILE A 36 8.85 -5.72 -15.71
N GLN A 37 8.99 -4.51 -16.28
CA GLN A 37 8.92 -4.30 -17.73
C GLN A 37 9.98 -5.09 -18.51
N ARG A 38 11.18 -5.30 -17.94
CA ARG A 38 12.23 -6.14 -18.53
C ARG A 38 11.88 -7.62 -18.55
N GLU A 39 11.12 -8.09 -17.56
CA GLU A 39 10.69 -9.50 -17.47
C GLU A 39 9.46 -9.79 -18.37
N VAL A 40 8.70 -8.75 -18.77
CA VAL A 40 7.56 -8.88 -19.71
C VAL A 40 7.66 -7.90 -20.90
N PRO A 41 8.71 -7.96 -21.73
CA PRO A 41 8.99 -6.95 -22.75
C PRO A 41 7.95 -6.89 -23.88
N SER A 42 7.12 -7.93 -24.04
CA SER A 42 6.06 -8.00 -25.05
C SER A 42 4.72 -7.41 -24.59
N LEU A 43 4.57 -7.09 -23.30
CA LEU A 43 3.34 -6.54 -22.75
C LEU A 43 3.39 -5.01 -22.68
N GLN A 44 2.25 -4.37 -22.88
CA GLN A 44 2.09 -2.93 -22.73
C GLN A 44 1.80 -2.61 -21.26
N LEU A 45 2.83 -2.21 -20.51
CA LEU A 45 2.66 -1.78 -19.12
C LEU A 45 2.52 -0.26 -19.01
N ARG A 46 1.67 0.20 -18.08
CA ARG A 46 1.56 1.60 -17.70
C ARG A 46 1.73 1.78 -16.20
N LYS A 47 2.77 2.52 -15.81
CA LYS A 47 3.02 2.89 -14.41
C LYS A 47 2.03 3.96 -13.95
N VAL A 48 1.41 3.75 -12.80
CA VAL A 48 0.52 4.70 -12.14
C VAL A 48 1.01 4.92 -10.70
N PRO A 49 1.99 5.81 -10.47
CA PRO A 49 2.51 6.05 -9.14
C PRO A 49 1.61 7.01 -8.38
N LEU A 50 0.98 6.52 -7.30
CA LEU A 50 0.21 7.37 -6.40
C LEU A 50 1.09 7.82 -5.22
N TYR A 51 1.15 9.12 -5.00
CA TYR A 51 1.98 9.78 -4.00
C TYR A 51 1.12 10.57 -3.03
N TRP A 52 1.43 10.54 -1.74
CA TRP A 52 0.66 11.22 -0.69
C TRP A 52 1.51 11.88 0.40
N ALA A 53 2.83 11.67 0.41
CA ALA A 53 3.68 12.10 1.52
C ALA A 53 3.79 13.63 1.71
N ASN A 54 3.61 14.42 0.64
CA ASN A 54 3.57 15.89 0.72
C ASN A 54 2.40 16.40 1.58
N VAL A 55 1.33 15.61 1.76
CA VAL A 55 0.15 16.02 2.53
C VAL A 55 0.47 16.18 4.01
N SER A 56 1.33 15.31 4.57
CA SER A 56 1.76 15.35 5.97
C SER A 56 3.03 16.18 6.19
N GLU A 57 3.78 16.46 5.13
CA GLU A 57 5.13 17.02 5.25
C GLU A 57 5.16 18.40 5.93
N ALA A 58 4.23 19.29 5.58
CA ALA A 58 4.18 20.62 6.20
C ALA A 58 3.98 20.53 7.72
N VAL A 59 3.05 19.68 8.17
CA VAL A 59 2.76 19.48 9.59
C VAL A 59 3.97 18.90 10.32
N LEU A 60 4.66 17.92 9.71
CA LEU A 60 5.85 17.32 10.32
C LEU A 60 7.03 18.30 10.40
N ARG A 61 7.25 19.08 9.34
CA ARG A 61 8.30 20.09 9.28
C ARG A 61 8.08 21.18 10.33
N ASP A 62 6.83 21.59 10.54
CA ASP A 62 6.49 22.63 11.52
C ASP A 62 6.57 22.10 12.96
N PHE A 63 6.28 20.82 13.18
CA PHE A 63 6.35 20.17 14.51
C PHE A 63 7.77 19.79 14.93
N GLN A 64 8.65 19.40 14.00
CA GLN A 64 9.99 18.92 14.31
C GLN A 64 10.81 19.91 15.18
N PRO A 65 10.83 21.24 14.93
CA PRO A 65 11.50 22.21 15.80
C PRO A 65 11.02 22.19 17.25
N SER A 66 9.75 21.91 17.51
CA SER A 66 9.21 21.81 18.87
C SER A 66 9.86 20.69 19.68
N ILE A 67 10.28 19.61 19.02
CA ILE A 67 11.03 18.52 19.65
C ILE A 67 12.51 18.90 19.75
N THR A 68 13.12 19.36 18.65
CA THR A 68 14.58 19.55 18.61
C THR A 68 15.08 20.76 19.39
N ASN A 69 14.22 21.76 19.64
CA ASN A 69 14.56 22.94 20.43
C ASN A 69 14.25 22.77 21.92
N ALA A 70 13.66 21.64 22.33
CA ALA A 70 13.42 21.37 23.75
C ALA A 70 14.74 21.30 24.52
N SER A 71 14.79 21.88 25.73
CA SER A 71 16.00 21.94 26.56
C SER A 71 16.58 20.55 26.87
N ALA A 72 15.73 19.54 26.99
CA ALA A 72 16.13 18.16 27.21
C ALA A 72 16.68 17.46 25.96
N TRP A 73 16.44 17.96 24.74
CA TRP A 73 16.76 17.27 23.48
C TRP A 73 18.23 16.86 23.38
N GLN A 74 19.15 17.68 23.90
CA GLN A 74 20.58 17.36 23.86
C GLN A 74 20.95 16.09 24.62
N GLN A 75 20.13 15.66 25.58
CA GLN A 75 20.32 14.45 26.36
C GLN A 75 19.78 13.19 25.66
N PHE A 76 18.94 13.35 24.62
CA PHE A 76 18.35 12.21 23.91
C PHE A 76 19.39 11.50 23.05
N TRP A 77 19.33 10.17 23.06
CA TRP A 77 20.11 9.32 22.16
C TRP A 77 19.38 9.13 20.83
N TYR A 78 20.15 8.81 19.79
CA TYR A 78 19.66 8.49 18.45
C TYR A 78 18.82 9.62 17.82
N LYS A 79 19.26 10.87 18.01
CA LYS A 79 18.54 12.07 17.55
C LYS A 79 18.18 12.00 16.07
N ASP A 80 19.12 11.61 15.21
CA ASP A 80 18.90 11.50 13.77
C ASP A 80 17.91 10.39 13.41
N PHE A 81 18.00 9.21 14.05
CA PHE A 81 17.02 8.16 13.85
C PHE A 81 15.61 8.62 14.27
N ARG A 82 15.51 9.34 15.40
CA ARG A 82 14.23 9.87 15.88
C ARG A 82 13.63 10.88 14.90
N THR A 83 14.43 11.78 14.32
CA THR A 83 13.92 12.86 13.45
C THR A 83 13.79 12.48 11.99
N GLN A 84 14.66 11.60 11.47
CA GLN A 84 14.72 11.26 10.05
C GLN A 84 14.04 9.92 9.71
N GLN A 85 13.79 9.05 10.70
CA GLN A 85 13.15 7.75 10.48
C GLN A 85 11.86 7.63 11.29
N LEU A 86 11.96 7.69 12.63
CA LEU A 86 10.83 7.42 13.50
C LEU A 86 9.74 8.48 13.36
N LEU A 87 10.09 9.77 13.44
CA LEU A 87 9.11 10.86 13.37
C LEU A 87 8.36 10.87 12.03
N PRO A 88 9.00 10.82 10.84
CA PRO A 88 8.27 10.70 9.59
C PRO A 88 7.42 9.43 9.51
N PHE A 89 7.96 8.29 9.95
CA PHE A 89 7.23 7.02 9.92
C PHE A 89 5.95 7.06 10.77
N THR A 90 6.06 7.39 12.06
CA THR A 90 4.91 7.43 12.97
C THR A 90 4.02 8.63 12.72
N GLY A 91 4.62 9.73 12.28
CA GLY A 91 3.94 10.98 12.01
C GLY A 91 3.03 10.87 10.79
N ASP A 92 3.53 10.34 9.67
CA ASP A 92 2.72 10.08 8.48
C ASP A 92 1.54 9.14 8.80
N ALA A 93 1.79 8.06 9.55
CA ALA A 93 0.76 7.12 9.97
C ALA A 93 -0.31 7.78 10.87
N ALA A 94 0.11 8.53 11.89
CA ALA A 94 -0.80 9.20 12.81
C ALA A 94 -1.62 10.30 12.11
N LEU A 95 -0.97 11.06 11.21
CA LEU A 95 -1.64 12.11 10.44
C LEU A 95 -2.66 11.52 9.46
N TYR A 96 -2.37 10.41 8.77
CA TYR A 96 -3.37 9.79 7.89
C TYR A 96 -4.66 9.38 8.61
N ILE A 97 -4.57 8.91 9.86
CA ILE A 97 -5.73 8.53 10.67
C ILE A 97 -6.63 9.75 10.98
N SER A 98 -6.07 10.95 11.08
CA SER A 98 -6.86 12.18 11.21
C SER A 98 -7.81 12.34 10.02
N ARG A 99 -9.09 12.67 10.29
CA ARG A 99 -10.10 12.88 9.25
C ARG A 99 -9.66 13.91 8.21
N HIS A 100 -9.03 15.00 8.65
CA HIS A 100 -8.64 16.08 7.76
C HIS A 100 -7.48 15.68 6.84
N VAL A 101 -6.36 15.22 7.41
CA VAL A 101 -5.19 14.84 6.60
C VAL A 101 -5.48 13.58 5.77
N GLY A 102 -6.21 12.62 6.33
CA GLY A 102 -6.74 11.47 5.60
C GLY A 102 -7.56 11.90 4.38
N SER A 103 -8.47 12.87 4.51
CA SER A 103 -9.25 13.38 3.37
C SER A 103 -8.38 14.02 2.29
N LEU A 104 -7.37 14.81 2.67
CA LEU A 104 -6.45 15.43 1.72
C LEU A 104 -5.61 14.39 0.97
N ALA A 105 -5.17 13.34 1.66
CA ALA A 105 -4.48 12.21 1.04
C ALA A 105 -5.40 11.51 0.03
N VAL A 106 -6.64 11.21 0.40
CA VAL A 106 -7.62 10.58 -0.50
C VAL A 106 -7.89 11.43 -1.74
N GLU A 107 -8.12 12.73 -1.58
CA GLU A 107 -8.34 13.66 -2.70
C GLU A 107 -7.17 13.62 -3.68
N GLN A 108 -5.95 13.73 -3.16
CA GLN A 108 -4.76 13.72 -4.00
C GLN A 108 -4.57 12.38 -4.73
N LEU A 109 -4.79 11.26 -4.03
CA LEU A 109 -4.73 9.92 -4.63
C LEU A 109 -5.79 9.76 -5.72
N LYS A 110 -7.01 10.30 -5.53
CA LYS A 110 -8.06 10.32 -6.55
C LYS A 110 -7.61 11.10 -7.78
N GLU A 111 -7.17 12.34 -7.61
CA GLU A 111 -6.75 13.20 -8.72
C GLU A 111 -5.64 12.54 -9.55
N GLN A 112 -4.62 12.00 -8.89
CA GLN A 112 -3.51 11.31 -9.55
C GLN A 112 -4.01 10.08 -10.31
N ALA A 113 -4.78 9.20 -9.66
CA ALA A 113 -5.31 7.99 -10.29
C ALA A 113 -6.18 8.34 -11.50
N PHE A 114 -7.10 9.30 -11.38
CA PHE A 114 -8.03 9.65 -12.46
C PHE A 114 -7.33 10.35 -13.62
N SER A 115 -6.26 11.11 -13.36
CA SER A 115 -5.47 11.71 -14.44
C SER A 115 -4.70 10.67 -15.28
N MET A 116 -4.27 9.57 -14.66
CA MET A 116 -3.44 8.55 -15.29
C MET A 116 -4.24 7.35 -15.81
N LEU A 117 -5.41 7.08 -15.22
CA LEU A 117 -6.33 6.01 -15.61
C LEU A 117 -7.46 6.54 -16.52
N THR A 118 -7.09 7.34 -17.51
CA THR A 118 -8.00 7.83 -18.55
C THR A 118 -7.95 6.94 -19.80
N GLY A 119 -9.11 6.76 -20.45
CA GLY A 119 -9.21 6.10 -21.76
C GLY A 119 -8.91 4.60 -21.77
N TYR A 120 -9.02 3.93 -20.61
CA TYR A 120 -8.86 2.48 -20.53
C TYR A 120 -9.92 1.77 -21.38
N GLN A 121 -9.54 0.62 -21.93
CA GLN A 121 -10.38 -0.24 -22.75
C GLN A 121 -10.98 -1.37 -21.90
N PRO A 122 -12.09 -2.01 -22.33
CA PRO A 122 -12.72 -3.10 -21.57
C PRO A 122 -11.80 -4.26 -21.21
N ASP A 123 -10.82 -4.55 -22.07
CA ASP A 123 -9.85 -5.65 -21.86
C ASP A 123 -8.64 -5.25 -21.01
N ASP A 124 -8.51 -3.97 -20.65
CA ASP A 124 -7.40 -3.49 -19.84
C ASP A 124 -7.49 -4.01 -18.41
N ARG A 125 -6.32 -4.12 -17.77
CA ARG A 125 -6.17 -4.76 -16.46
C ARG A 125 -5.46 -3.86 -15.48
N LEU A 126 -5.90 -3.92 -14.23
CA LEU A 126 -5.30 -3.21 -13.11
C LEU A 126 -4.57 -4.19 -12.20
N HIS A 127 -3.32 -3.90 -11.88
CA HIS A 127 -2.51 -4.62 -10.92
C HIS A 127 -2.15 -3.67 -9.78
N LEU A 128 -2.59 -3.99 -8.56
CA LEU A 128 -2.23 -3.21 -7.38
C LEU A 128 -0.86 -3.64 -6.88
N VAL A 129 0.02 -2.67 -6.60
CA VAL A 129 1.33 -2.88 -5.99
C VAL A 129 1.50 -1.89 -4.85
N THR A 130 1.29 -2.36 -3.63
CA THR A 130 1.34 -1.53 -2.43
C THR A 130 2.53 -1.87 -1.56
N HIS A 131 3.07 -0.86 -0.88
CA HIS A 131 4.17 -1.02 0.05
C HIS A 131 3.82 -0.44 1.40
N SER A 132 4.15 -1.16 2.48
CA SER A 132 4.07 -0.63 3.84
C SER A 132 2.69 -0.08 4.16
N TRP A 133 2.63 1.12 4.77
CA TRP A 133 1.41 1.88 5.03
C TRP A 133 0.58 2.20 3.78
N GLY A 134 1.16 2.15 2.59
CA GLY A 134 0.41 2.27 1.34
C GLY A 134 -0.62 1.15 1.19
N THR A 135 -0.34 -0.04 1.72
CA THR A 135 -1.35 -1.10 1.81
C THR A 135 -2.49 -0.70 2.72
N VAL A 136 -2.21 -0.15 3.91
CA VAL A 136 -3.24 0.24 4.87
C VAL A 136 -4.10 1.37 4.33
N ILE A 137 -3.48 2.39 3.71
CA ILE A 137 -4.18 3.52 3.09
C ILE A 137 -5.12 3.04 2.00
N LEU A 138 -4.61 2.19 1.09
CA LEU A 138 -5.44 1.66 0.01
C LEU A 138 -6.59 0.83 0.58
N PHE A 139 -6.34 -0.05 1.55
CA PHE A 139 -7.38 -0.88 2.16
C PHE A 139 -8.41 -0.04 2.94
N ASP A 140 -7.97 0.99 3.66
CA ASP A 140 -8.86 1.91 4.36
C ASP A 140 -9.79 2.63 3.36
N MET A 141 -9.22 3.19 2.28
CA MET A 141 -10.00 3.83 1.22
C MET A 141 -11.00 2.88 0.59
N LEU A 142 -10.56 1.67 0.21
CA LEU A 142 -11.42 0.72 -0.47
C LEU A 142 -12.48 0.12 0.44
N PHE A 143 -12.19 -0.08 1.73
CA PHE A 143 -12.99 -0.98 2.55
C PHE A 143 -13.50 -0.40 3.88
N ALA A 144 -12.90 0.65 4.44
CA ALA A 144 -13.32 1.14 5.75
C ALA A 144 -14.71 1.81 5.71
N SER A 145 -15.50 1.61 6.77
CA SER A 145 -16.81 2.21 6.96
C SER A 145 -16.76 3.69 7.34
N ARG A 146 -15.62 4.19 7.84
CA ARG A 146 -15.43 5.62 8.16
C ARG A 146 -15.66 6.57 6.98
N TRP A 147 -15.71 6.05 5.76
CA TRP A 147 -15.95 6.82 4.55
C TRP A 147 -17.40 6.75 4.05
N ASP A 148 -18.31 6.08 4.76
CA ASP A 148 -19.72 5.97 4.33
C ASP A 148 -20.60 7.12 4.75
N ASP A 149 -20.22 7.79 5.83
CA ASP A 149 -20.92 8.96 6.29
C ASP A 149 -20.70 10.11 5.27
N PRO A 150 -21.77 10.59 4.60
CA PRO A 150 -21.68 11.62 3.57
C PRO A 150 -21.19 12.96 4.14
N ASP A 151 -21.27 13.16 5.45
CA ASP A 151 -20.82 14.39 6.11
C ASP A 151 -19.31 14.39 6.41
N ILE A 152 -18.60 13.28 6.14
CA ILE A 152 -17.15 13.18 6.36
C ILE A 152 -16.36 13.72 5.16
N PRO A 153 -15.38 14.63 5.37
CA PRO A 153 -14.49 15.08 4.31
C PRO A 153 -13.81 13.90 3.60
N GLY A 154 -13.76 13.91 2.28
CA GLY A 154 -13.21 12.83 1.47
C GLY A 154 -14.19 11.68 1.17
N HIS A 155 -15.41 11.68 1.73
CA HIS A 155 -16.47 10.71 1.39
C HIS A 155 -16.63 10.57 -0.13
N GLN A 156 -16.94 11.67 -0.82
CA GLN A 156 -17.19 11.64 -2.26
C GLN A 156 -16.01 11.07 -3.03
N SER A 157 -14.79 11.41 -2.63
CA SER A 157 -13.58 10.96 -3.32
C SER A 157 -13.29 9.48 -3.11
N VAL A 158 -13.58 8.95 -1.92
CA VAL A 158 -13.56 7.51 -1.70
C VAL A 158 -14.63 6.81 -2.53
N GLN A 159 -15.86 7.33 -2.57
CA GLN A 159 -16.93 6.72 -3.36
C GLN A 159 -16.61 6.75 -4.87
N ASP A 160 -16.04 7.85 -5.37
CA ASP A 160 -15.57 7.97 -6.76
C ASP A 160 -14.49 6.93 -7.08
N ILE A 161 -13.49 6.75 -6.19
CA ILE A 161 -12.44 5.74 -6.36
C ILE A 161 -13.04 4.33 -6.39
N ARG A 162 -13.87 4.02 -5.40
CA ARG A 162 -14.54 2.72 -5.25
C ARG A 162 -15.34 2.38 -6.50
N ARG A 163 -16.15 3.32 -6.98
CA ARG A 163 -16.95 3.16 -8.19
C ARG A 163 -16.05 3.04 -9.40
N ASN A 164 -15.31 4.09 -9.75
CA ASN A 164 -14.73 4.26 -11.08
C ASN A 164 -13.45 3.46 -11.33
N LEU A 165 -12.73 3.05 -10.27
CA LEU A 165 -11.52 2.24 -10.40
C LEU A 165 -11.75 0.76 -10.12
N PHE A 166 -12.71 0.44 -9.24
CA PHE A 166 -12.90 -0.92 -8.73
C PHE A 166 -14.32 -1.46 -8.94
N GLY A 167 -15.22 -0.72 -9.59
CA GLY A 167 -16.57 -1.20 -9.91
C GLY A 167 -17.42 -1.53 -8.67
N VAL A 168 -17.19 -0.85 -7.53
CA VAL A 168 -17.97 -1.05 -6.30
C VAL A 168 -19.37 -0.40 -6.48
N PRO A 169 -20.48 -1.07 -6.09
CA PRO A 169 -21.85 -0.51 -6.11
C PRO A 169 -21.97 0.87 -5.43
N PRO A 170 -22.97 1.71 -5.77
CA PRO A 170 -24.32 1.35 -6.27
C PRO A 170 -24.57 1.43 -7.81
N GLY A 171 -23.55 1.43 -8.68
CA GLY A 171 -23.73 1.51 -10.15
C GLY A 171 -23.51 0.20 -10.93
N GLU A 172 -23.65 0.25 -12.28
CA GLU A 172 -23.09 -0.79 -13.17
C GLU A 172 -21.57 -0.92 -12.92
N PRO A 173 -20.96 -2.10 -13.10
CA PRO A 173 -19.52 -2.30 -12.92
C PRO A 173 -18.72 -1.46 -13.93
N GLU A 174 -18.51 -0.20 -13.61
CA GLU A 174 -17.70 0.75 -14.35
C GLU A 174 -16.31 0.78 -13.71
N GLY A 175 -15.29 0.20 -14.34
CA GLY A 175 -13.94 0.20 -13.79
C GLY A 175 -12.98 -0.70 -14.55
N ILE A 176 -11.68 -0.55 -14.27
CA ILE A 176 -10.66 -1.42 -14.85
C ILE A 176 -10.70 -2.75 -14.09
N ARG A 177 -10.68 -3.88 -14.82
CA ARG A 177 -10.66 -5.21 -14.21
C ARG A 177 -9.44 -5.36 -13.30
N LEU A 178 -9.66 -5.60 -12.00
CA LEU A 178 -8.58 -5.94 -11.08
C LEU A 178 -8.06 -7.35 -11.40
N ALA A 179 -6.80 -7.43 -11.84
CA ALA A 179 -6.15 -8.67 -12.22
C ALA A 179 -5.27 -9.25 -11.11
N SER A 180 -4.70 -8.43 -10.21
CA SER A 180 -3.93 -8.93 -9.06
C SER A 180 -3.73 -7.91 -7.95
N ILE A 181 -3.43 -8.41 -6.75
CA ILE A 181 -3.00 -7.61 -5.60
C ILE A 181 -1.57 -8.01 -5.20
N ASN A 182 -0.70 -7.04 -4.99
CA ASN A 182 0.66 -7.26 -4.52
C ASN A 182 0.92 -6.36 -3.32
N THR A 183 1.25 -6.93 -2.17
CA THR A 183 1.56 -6.21 -0.93
C THR A 183 3.01 -6.46 -0.55
N MET A 184 3.76 -5.42 -0.23
CA MET A 184 5.19 -5.49 0.09
C MET A 184 5.44 -4.87 1.45
N GLY A 185 6.08 -5.60 2.37
CA GLY A 185 6.39 -5.06 3.69
C GLY A 185 5.15 -4.62 4.47
N SER A 186 4.02 -5.29 4.27
CA SER A 186 2.72 -4.77 4.67
C SER A 186 2.42 -4.99 6.16
N PRO A 187 2.00 -3.94 6.90
CA PRO A 187 1.53 -4.06 8.27
C PRO A 187 0.04 -4.44 8.36
N LEU A 188 -0.58 -4.90 7.26
CA LEU A 188 -2.02 -5.17 7.20
C LEU A 188 -2.48 -6.13 8.31
N ALA A 189 -1.69 -7.14 8.67
CA ALA A 189 -2.03 -8.05 9.77
C ALA A 189 -2.20 -7.36 11.12
N MET A 190 -1.37 -6.34 11.42
CA MET A 190 -1.53 -5.56 12.65
C MET A 190 -2.74 -4.63 12.57
N PHE A 191 -2.93 -3.97 11.42
CA PHE A 191 -4.06 -3.07 11.22
C PHE A 191 -5.41 -3.80 11.30
N SER A 192 -5.42 -5.05 10.86
CA SER A 192 -6.55 -5.97 10.94
C SER A 192 -7.05 -6.21 12.37
N LEU A 193 -6.24 -5.96 13.40
CA LEU A 193 -6.71 -6.03 14.79
C LEU A 193 -7.83 -5.01 15.06
N ILE A 194 -7.80 -3.85 14.41
CA ILE A 194 -8.86 -2.83 14.54
C ILE A 194 -10.16 -3.35 13.92
N THR A 195 -10.06 -4.07 12.80
CA THR A 195 -11.19 -4.75 12.15
C THR A 195 -11.74 -5.88 13.02
N LEU A 196 -10.88 -6.70 13.64
CA LEU A 196 -11.31 -7.79 14.52
C LEU A 196 -12.13 -7.29 15.71
N ILE A 197 -11.74 -6.15 16.31
CA ILE A 197 -12.53 -5.53 17.38
C ILE A 197 -13.93 -5.14 16.88
N GLY A 198 -14.03 -4.67 15.63
CA GLY A 198 -15.31 -4.32 14.99
C GLY A 198 -16.25 -5.50 14.76
N ARG A 199 -15.71 -6.69 14.46
CA ARG A 199 -16.53 -7.91 14.37
C ARG A 199 -17.21 -8.29 15.69
N PHE A 200 -16.58 -7.95 16.81
CA PHE A 200 -17.11 -8.28 18.14
C PHE A 200 -17.86 -7.11 18.80
N ASN A 201 -17.87 -5.92 18.19
CA ASN A 201 -18.51 -4.72 18.74
C ASN A 201 -19.18 -3.90 17.63
N GLU A 202 -20.50 -3.75 17.71
CA GLU A 202 -21.25 -2.84 16.84
C GLU A 202 -20.69 -1.41 16.95
N GLY A 203 -20.43 -0.76 15.81
CA GLY A 203 -19.99 0.64 15.75
C GLY A 203 -18.52 0.91 15.44
N SER A 204 -17.71 -0.11 15.09
CA SER A 204 -16.34 0.15 14.61
C SER A 204 -16.34 0.81 13.23
N SER A 205 -15.79 2.03 13.17
CA SER A 205 -15.62 2.80 11.93
C SER A 205 -14.50 2.29 11.02
N HIS A 206 -13.73 1.30 11.46
CA HIS A 206 -12.61 0.72 10.72
C HIS A 206 -12.80 -0.78 10.44
N ASP A 207 -14.02 -1.29 10.62
CA ASP A 207 -14.36 -2.62 10.13
C ASP A 207 -14.41 -2.59 8.60
N ILE A 208 -13.52 -3.37 7.98
CA ILE A 208 -13.39 -3.50 6.53
C ILE A 208 -14.13 -4.74 6.00
N SER A 209 -14.53 -5.69 6.87
CA SER A 209 -14.97 -7.02 6.48
C SER A 209 -16.16 -7.03 5.50
N PRO A 210 -17.29 -6.33 5.75
CA PRO A 210 -18.48 -6.44 4.90
C PRO A 210 -18.27 -5.88 3.49
N LYS A 211 -17.51 -4.79 3.37
CA LYS A 211 -17.25 -4.16 2.07
C LYS A 211 -16.15 -4.83 1.29
N LEU A 212 -15.15 -5.37 1.98
CA LEU A 212 -14.13 -6.18 1.36
C LEU A 212 -14.76 -7.42 0.71
N GLU A 213 -15.70 -8.10 1.38
CA GLU A 213 -16.45 -9.21 0.79
C GLU A 213 -17.27 -8.77 -0.44
N ASN A 214 -18.06 -7.70 -0.30
CA ASN A 214 -18.86 -7.17 -1.41
C ASN A 214 -17.99 -6.77 -2.61
N LEU A 215 -16.84 -6.14 -2.37
CA LEU A 215 -15.95 -5.76 -3.45
C LEU A 215 -15.32 -6.99 -4.10
N LEU A 216 -14.77 -7.90 -3.32
CA LEU A 216 -14.16 -9.12 -3.83
C LEU A 216 -15.16 -9.93 -4.65
N ALA A 217 -16.41 -10.08 -4.18
CA ALA A 217 -17.47 -10.72 -4.93
C ALA A 217 -17.80 -10.02 -6.26
N ASN A 218 -17.70 -8.68 -6.30
CA ASN A 218 -17.91 -7.91 -7.53
C ASN A 218 -16.72 -8.00 -8.51
N LEU A 219 -15.49 -8.07 -7.99
CA LEU A 219 -14.28 -8.15 -8.81
C LEU A 219 -14.05 -9.55 -9.39
N THR A 220 -14.64 -10.60 -8.80
CA THR A 220 -14.51 -11.99 -9.28
C THR A 220 -15.74 -12.52 -10.00
N ARG A 221 -16.58 -11.65 -10.58
CA ARG A 221 -17.84 -12.06 -11.24
C ARG A 221 -17.65 -13.11 -12.34
N ASP A 222 -16.47 -13.17 -12.95
CA ASP A 222 -16.12 -14.17 -13.97
C ASP A 222 -15.70 -15.54 -13.40
N GLY A 223 -15.81 -15.72 -12.07
CA GLY A 223 -15.47 -16.98 -11.37
C GLY A 223 -13.98 -17.20 -11.12
N ASN A 224 -13.12 -16.32 -11.62
CA ASN A 224 -11.67 -16.36 -11.38
C ASN A 224 -11.31 -15.68 -10.06
N LYS A 225 -10.51 -16.37 -9.25
CA LYS A 225 -9.94 -15.78 -8.03
C LYS A 225 -8.88 -14.74 -8.40
N ILE A 226 -8.80 -13.67 -7.62
CA ILE A 226 -7.75 -12.66 -7.75
C ILE A 226 -6.48 -13.19 -7.07
N PRO A 227 -5.37 -13.33 -7.80
CA PRO A 227 -4.07 -13.61 -7.21
C PRO A 227 -3.66 -12.47 -6.27
N TRP A 228 -3.25 -12.82 -5.05
CA TRP A 228 -2.70 -11.89 -4.07
C TRP A 228 -1.34 -12.39 -3.58
N GLN A 229 -0.26 -11.72 -3.99
CA GLN A 229 1.08 -11.97 -3.44
C GLN A 229 1.41 -11.01 -2.30
N ASN A 230 1.77 -11.57 -1.15
CA ASN A 230 2.28 -10.81 -0.02
C ASN A 230 3.78 -11.06 0.17
N PHE A 231 4.60 -10.06 -0.17
CA PHE A 231 6.05 -10.10 -0.05
C PHE A 231 6.50 -9.71 1.35
N VAL A 232 7.21 -10.62 2.01
CA VAL A 232 7.67 -10.46 3.40
C VAL A 232 9.17 -10.70 3.49
N HIS A 233 9.91 -9.73 4.00
CA HIS A 233 11.33 -9.87 4.31
C HIS A 233 11.50 -10.23 5.79
N PRO A 234 12.24 -11.29 6.17
CA PRO A 234 12.40 -11.68 7.58
C PRO A 234 13.04 -10.61 8.48
N GLY A 235 13.80 -9.68 7.90
CA GLY A 235 14.38 -8.53 8.58
C GLY A 235 13.47 -7.30 8.66
N ASP A 236 12.31 -7.30 8.00
CA ASP A 236 11.35 -6.21 8.06
C ASP A 236 10.44 -6.39 9.28
N PRO A 237 10.54 -5.51 10.30
CA PRO A 237 9.87 -5.71 11.58
C PRO A 237 8.36 -5.49 11.55
N ILE A 238 7.82 -4.89 10.48
CA ILE A 238 6.38 -4.59 10.38
C ILE A 238 5.67 -5.45 9.33
N ALA A 239 6.42 -6.22 8.53
CA ALA A 239 5.87 -7.15 7.56
C ALA A 239 5.48 -8.47 8.22
N LEU A 240 4.24 -8.89 8.04
CA LEU A 240 3.74 -10.16 8.57
C LEU A 240 3.12 -11.02 7.46
N PRO A 241 3.15 -12.35 7.61
CA PRO A 241 2.39 -13.26 6.75
C PRO A 241 0.90 -12.91 6.76
N LEU A 242 0.27 -12.99 5.59
CA LEU A 242 -1.14 -12.66 5.39
C LEU A 242 -1.99 -13.87 4.97
N GLU A 243 -1.38 -14.98 4.54
CA GLU A 243 -2.10 -16.15 3.99
C GLU A 243 -3.18 -16.68 4.96
N LYS A 244 -2.88 -16.67 6.26
CA LYS A 244 -3.83 -17.10 7.31
C LYS A 244 -4.57 -15.94 8.00
N VAL A 245 -4.20 -14.69 7.72
CA VAL A 245 -4.85 -13.52 8.30
C VAL A 245 -6.05 -13.09 7.47
N VAL A 246 -5.91 -13.01 6.15
CA VAL A 246 -6.99 -12.53 5.28
C VAL A 246 -8.27 -13.39 5.36
N PRO A 247 -8.19 -14.73 5.45
CA PRO A 247 -9.38 -15.56 5.68
C PRO A 247 -10.11 -15.28 7.00
N ILE A 248 -9.42 -14.71 8.00
CA ILE A 248 -10.08 -14.28 9.24
C ILE A 248 -10.83 -12.96 9.01
N LEU A 249 -10.37 -12.11 8.07
CA LEU A 249 -10.95 -10.79 7.81
C LEU A 249 -12.13 -10.81 6.86
N VAL A 250 -12.20 -11.79 5.97
CA VAL A 250 -13.27 -11.89 4.96
C VAL A 250 -13.83 -13.29 5.06
N ASP A 251 -15.12 -13.42 5.40
CA ASP A 251 -15.72 -14.74 5.37
C ASP A 251 -15.65 -15.29 3.94
N ARG A 252 -15.31 -16.57 3.82
CA ARG A 252 -15.18 -17.26 2.53
C ARG A 252 -14.22 -16.59 1.54
N SER A 253 -13.18 -15.91 2.03
CA SER A 253 -12.19 -15.21 1.19
C SER A 253 -11.62 -16.12 0.10
N GLU A 254 -11.47 -17.42 0.39
CA GLU A 254 -10.95 -18.43 -0.53
C GLU A 254 -11.79 -18.58 -1.81
N ARG A 255 -13.02 -18.06 -1.85
CA ARG A 255 -13.83 -18.00 -3.08
C ARG A 255 -13.37 -16.93 -4.04
N TYR A 256 -12.74 -15.88 -3.51
CA TYR A 256 -12.47 -14.65 -4.25
C TYR A 256 -10.98 -14.39 -4.45
N ILE A 257 -10.13 -14.84 -3.53
CA ILE A 257 -8.70 -14.57 -3.57
C ILE A 257 -7.88 -15.85 -3.48
N ASP A 258 -6.73 -15.85 -4.16
CA ASP A 258 -5.65 -16.82 -3.98
C ASP A 258 -4.45 -16.07 -3.38
N ILE A 259 -4.35 -16.10 -2.04
CA ILE A 259 -3.31 -15.38 -1.30
C ILE A 259 -2.10 -16.27 -1.04
N GLN A 260 -0.91 -15.75 -1.29
CA GLN A 260 0.36 -16.45 -1.07
C GLN A 260 1.38 -15.52 -0.42
N ASP A 261 2.00 -15.99 0.68
CA ASP A 261 3.14 -15.31 1.29
C ASP A 261 4.44 -15.70 0.56
N ILE A 262 5.17 -14.70 0.04
CA ILE A 262 6.46 -14.86 -0.64
C ILE A 262 7.55 -14.27 0.24
N LEU A 263 8.46 -15.12 0.71
CA LEU A 263 9.63 -14.68 1.45
C LEU A 263 10.65 -14.07 0.48
N VAL A 264 10.96 -12.79 0.68
CA VAL A 264 12.02 -12.09 -0.06
C VAL A 264 13.25 -12.05 0.81
N LEU A 265 14.35 -12.62 0.34
CA LEU A 265 15.63 -12.58 1.05
C LEU A 265 16.51 -11.49 0.45
N GLY A 266 17.26 -10.76 1.29
CA GLY A 266 18.27 -9.84 0.81
C GLY A 266 19.36 -10.56 0.02
N SER A 267 20.03 -9.84 -0.88
CA SER A 267 21.07 -10.38 -1.78
C SER A 267 22.39 -10.76 -1.07
N GLY A 268 22.44 -10.75 0.27
CA GLY A 268 23.68 -10.89 1.05
C GLY A 268 23.77 -12.19 1.86
N TRP A 269 24.80 -12.99 1.58
CA TRP A 269 25.33 -14.08 2.41
C TRP A 269 25.50 -13.72 3.92
N LEU A 270 25.66 -12.42 4.24
CA LEU A 270 25.74 -11.89 5.60
C LEU A 270 24.42 -11.98 6.40
N GLU A 271 23.24 -11.94 5.77
CA GLU A 271 21.95 -12.06 6.47
C GLU A 271 21.71 -13.49 7.01
N MET A 272 22.31 -14.49 6.35
CA MET A 272 22.28 -15.89 6.76
C MET A 272 23.16 -16.13 8.01
N LEU A 273 24.27 -15.40 8.14
CA LEU A 273 25.26 -15.53 9.23
C LEU A 273 24.90 -14.72 10.49
N ALA A 274 24.02 -13.72 10.38
CA ALA A 274 23.70 -12.82 11.48
C ALA A 274 22.68 -13.35 12.51
N LYS A 275 22.30 -14.64 12.48
CA LYS A 275 21.28 -15.26 13.37
C LYS A 275 21.40 -14.93 14.88
N PRO A 276 22.58 -14.78 15.50
CA PRO A 276 22.69 -14.50 16.94
C PRO A 276 22.60 -13.01 17.33
N LEU A 277 22.70 -12.06 16.39
CA LEU A 277 22.76 -10.61 16.66
C LEU A 277 21.41 -9.89 16.39
N LYS A 278 20.34 -10.66 16.10
CA LYS A 278 19.07 -10.18 15.51
C LYS A 278 18.14 -9.38 16.43
N SER A 279 18.44 -9.25 17.72
CA SER A 279 17.55 -8.62 18.72
C SER A 279 18.02 -7.26 19.25
N SER A 280 18.93 -6.56 18.57
CA SER A 280 19.49 -5.27 19.02
C SER A 280 18.91 -4.07 18.26
N PHE A 281 19.03 -2.85 18.78
CA PHE A 281 18.60 -1.60 18.09
C PHE A 281 19.16 -1.46 16.64
N LEU A 282 20.32 -2.06 16.34
CA LEU A 282 20.87 -2.13 14.97
C LEU A 282 19.97 -2.94 14.00
N SER A 283 19.18 -3.89 14.49
CA SER A 283 18.20 -4.62 13.67
C SER A 283 16.99 -3.75 13.30
N LEU A 284 16.64 -2.72 14.07
CA LEU A 284 15.61 -1.74 13.68
C LEU A 284 16.09 -0.79 12.57
N VAL A 285 17.34 -0.36 12.63
CA VAL A 285 17.96 0.46 11.57
C VAL A 285 18.10 -0.36 10.28
N ASN A 286 18.56 -1.60 10.38
CA ASN A 286 18.57 -2.54 9.25
C ASN A 286 17.15 -2.90 8.78
N GLY A 287 16.17 -2.88 9.69
CA GLY A 287 14.77 -3.09 9.39
C GLY A 287 14.22 -2.08 8.39
N GLY A 288 14.62 -0.80 8.48
CA GLY A 288 14.28 0.21 7.47
C GLY A 288 14.86 -0.10 6.08
N ASN A 289 16.09 -0.62 6.02
CA ASN A 289 16.71 -1.04 4.75
C ASN A 289 16.02 -2.27 4.15
N ALA A 290 15.73 -3.28 4.98
CA ALA A 290 14.95 -4.45 4.59
C ALA A 290 13.56 -4.03 4.08
N HIS A 291 12.91 -3.12 4.81
CA HIS A 291 11.60 -2.61 4.48
C HIS A 291 11.56 -1.86 3.15
N ASN A 292 12.61 -1.11 2.80
CA ASN A 292 12.67 -0.41 1.50
C ASN A 292 13.21 -1.28 0.37
N SER A 293 13.77 -2.45 0.66
CA SER A 293 14.45 -3.31 -0.33
C SER A 293 13.53 -3.85 -1.43
N TYR A 294 12.23 -4.02 -1.15
CA TYR A 294 11.28 -4.59 -2.12
C TYR A 294 11.24 -3.80 -3.44
N TRP A 295 11.37 -2.47 -3.38
CA TRP A 295 11.37 -1.58 -4.55
C TRP A 295 12.51 -1.84 -5.54
N ASN A 296 13.54 -2.58 -5.13
CA ASN A 296 14.71 -2.89 -5.95
C ASN A 296 14.92 -4.40 -6.10
N SER A 297 13.95 -5.22 -5.70
CA SER A 297 14.09 -6.68 -5.70
C SER A 297 13.70 -7.28 -7.05
N LEU A 298 14.67 -7.94 -7.69
CA LEU A 298 14.42 -8.74 -8.89
C LEU A 298 13.49 -9.93 -8.61
N GLU A 299 13.53 -10.48 -7.40
CA GLU A 299 12.63 -11.56 -6.99
C GLU A 299 11.17 -11.08 -6.94
N VAL A 300 10.93 -9.91 -6.34
CA VAL A 300 9.60 -9.27 -6.33
C VAL A 300 9.14 -8.98 -7.75
N ALA A 301 10.00 -8.38 -8.57
CA ALA A 301 9.67 -8.08 -9.96
C ALA A 301 9.27 -9.33 -10.76
N ARG A 302 10.03 -10.42 -10.65
CA ARG A 302 9.74 -11.69 -11.33
C ARG A 302 8.43 -12.32 -10.88
N ALA A 303 8.13 -12.27 -9.58
CA ALA A 303 6.89 -12.80 -9.05
C ALA A 303 5.66 -12.03 -9.57
N ILE A 304 5.73 -10.70 -9.59
CA ILE A 304 4.70 -9.83 -10.16
C ILE A 304 4.56 -10.08 -11.67
N SER A 305 5.67 -10.11 -12.41
CA SER A 305 5.69 -10.38 -13.85
C SER A 305 5.05 -11.72 -14.21
N LYS A 306 5.31 -12.77 -13.42
CA LYS A 306 4.67 -14.07 -13.61
C LYS A 306 3.16 -13.98 -13.48
N ILE A 307 2.64 -13.25 -12.50
CA ILE A 307 1.20 -13.02 -12.34
C ILE A 307 0.62 -12.29 -13.54
N ILE A 308 1.25 -11.21 -13.97
CA ILE A 308 0.81 -10.43 -15.13
C ILE A 308 0.67 -11.36 -16.34
N LEU A 309 1.69 -12.18 -16.63
CA LEU A 309 1.65 -13.17 -17.71
C LEU A 309 0.50 -14.18 -17.55
N THR A 310 0.31 -14.76 -16.36
CA THR A 310 -0.73 -15.77 -16.15
C THR A 310 -2.15 -15.23 -16.20
N THR A 311 -2.33 -13.95 -15.87
CA THR A 311 -3.64 -13.28 -15.94
C THR A 311 -3.91 -12.68 -17.33
N SER A 312 -2.94 -12.74 -18.25
CA SER A 312 -3.06 -12.32 -19.66
C SER A 312 -3.62 -13.41 -20.57
N LEU A 313 -3.69 -14.63 -20.07
CA LEU A 313 -4.14 -15.84 -20.76
C LEU A 313 -5.60 -16.14 -20.41
#